data_AF-A0A918ADH8-F1
#
_entry.id   AF-A0A918ADH8-F1
#
_cell.length_a   1.000
_cell.length_b   1.000
_cell.length_c   1.000
_cell.angle_alpha   90.00
_cell.angle_beta   90.00
_cell.angle_gamma   90.00
#
_symmetry.space_group_name_H-M   'P 1'
#
loop_
_entity.id
_entity.type
_entity.pdbx_description
1 polymer ?
#
loop_
_entity_poly.entity_id
_entity_poly.type
_entity_poly.pdbx_seq_one_letter_code
_entity_poly.pdbx_strand_id
1 'polypeptide(L)'
;MTAVLSVQASPYAQLGATYERELSVQGISPAMLAHKWQPADLLAPHSDLDLRILLAQPPQDWWEWNHRLAAAHTAAVSQKIVNRRLLEHPPGFAFMVPEVDQRRVSPADLATWSLISGHPRTFHRWKAQAQMAPWSRTDELFYRNILDARVDGRYRLSADSTANVHIDLPGYRRHCILWHYLAPCWFAIASLATRTRCPGKFAALAQWHPPDLEHYGQAFARLARNHREQPLTDLLSQTHAAVTVAMRHLPAATGTGEAPRSLCTMTAGMLRVRVARWVYYLDPPADTATAYLVRREARELQAAAAALRAFAADQATQEQRQAARMADLLPTGPTTERVLRDTLTEWLRHRTLVEDFLAMGGPS
;
A
#
# COMPACT_ATOMS: atom_id res chain seq x y z
N MET A 1 5.15 -45.19 -10.41
CA MET A 1 4.59 -43.91 -10.91
C MET A 1 4.29 -43.04 -9.70
N THR A 2 5.22 -42.15 -9.38
CA THR A 2 5.11 -41.23 -8.23
C THR A 2 4.16 -40.10 -8.63
N ALA A 3 3.00 -40.03 -8.00
CA ALA A 3 2.07 -38.92 -8.18
C ALA A 3 2.74 -37.64 -7.68
N VAL A 4 3.13 -36.77 -8.61
CA VAL A 4 3.50 -35.39 -8.28
C VAL A 4 2.21 -34.73 -7.81
N LEU A 5 2.06 -34.58 -6.50
CA LEU A 5 1.05 -33.72 -5.90
C LEU A 5 1.33 -32.31 -6.44
N SER A 6 0.54 -31.90 -7.43
CA SER A 6 0.49 -30.51 -7.89
C SER A 6 0.12 -29.65 -6.69
N VAL A 7 1.13 -28.97 -6.12
CA VAL A 7 0.89 -27.92 -5.14
C VAL A 7 0.14 -26.82 -5.90
N GLN A 8 -1.19 -26.79 -5.74
CA GLN A 8 -1.99 -25.72 -6.32
C GLN A 8 -1.45 -24.39 -5.82
N ALA A 9 -1.04 -23.53 -6.76
CA ALA A 9 -0.56 -22.20 -6.44
C ALA A 9 -1.67 -21.44 -5.69
N SER A 10 -1.29 -20.71 -4.63
CA SER A 10 -2.20 -19.83 -3.88
C SER A 10 -3.03 -18.96 -4.83
N PRO A 11 -4.33 -18.69 -4.54
CA PRO A 11 -5.17 -17.81 -5.36
C PRO A 11 -4.50 -16.46 -5.68
N TYR A 12 -3.73 -15.91 -4.75
CA TYR A 12 -3.00 -14.65 -4.94
C TYR A 12 -1.82 -14.76 -5.90
N ALA A 13 -1.14 -15.92 -5.94
CA ALA A 13 -0.08 -16.16 -6.92
C ALA A 13 -0.65 -16.25 -8.33
N GLN A 14 -1.79 -16.93 -8.49
CA GLN A 14 -2.51 -17.00 -9.77
C GLN A 14 -3.02 -15.62 -10.21
N LEU A 15 -3.52 -14.82 -9.26
CA LEU A 15 -3.95 -13.45 -9.50
C LEU A 15 -2.78 -12.54 -9.91
N GLY A 16 -1.63 -12.66 -9.26
CA GLY A 16 -0.41 -11.94 -9.63
C GLY A 16 0.06 -12.27 -11.06
N ALA A 17 0.08 -13.55 -11.43
CA ALA A 17 0.43 -13.99 -12.79
C ALA A 17 -0.60 -13.52 -13.83
N THR A 18 -1.88 -13.47 -13.46
CA THR A 18 -2.93 -12.89 -14.31
C THR A 18 -2.68 -11.40 -14.53
N TYR A 19 -2.39 -10.66 -13.46
CA TYR A 19 -2.11 -9.23 -13.55
C TYR A 19 -0.88 -8.93 -14.42
N GLU A 20 0.20 -9.70 -14.28
CA GLU A 20 1.39 -9.58 -15.12
C GLU A 20 1.09 -9.81 -16.61
N ARG A 21 0.23 -10.78 -16.92
CA ARG A 21 -0.21 -11.02 -18.30
C ARG A 21 -0.97 -9.84 -18.86
N GLU A 22 -1.90 -9.26 -18.09
CA GLU A 22 -2.67 -8.09 -18.54
C GLU A 22 -1.78 -6.85 -18.71
N LEU A 23 -0.76 -6.66 -17.85
CA LEU A 23 0.25 -5.63 -18.07
C LEU A 23 0.97 -5.83 -19.41
N SER A 24 1.37 -7.07 -19.70
CA SER A 24 2.07 -7.42 -20.94
C SER A 24 1.22 -7.17 -22.18
N VAL A 25 -0.08 -7.51 -22.14
CA VAL A 25 -1.05 -7.24 -23.22
C VAL A 25 -1.15 -5.73 -23.51
N GLN A 26 -1.08 -4.89 -22.48
CA GLN A 26 -1.09 -3.43 -22.61
C GLN A 26 0.30 -2.83 -22.90
N GLY A 27 1.30 -3.66 -23.21
CA GLY A 27 2.66 -3.22 -23.53
C GLY A 27 3.42 -2.66 -22.34
N ILE A 28 3.03 -2.98 -21.11
CA ILE A 28 3.74 -2.62 -19.88
C ILE A 28 4.63 -3.79 -19.46
N SER A 29 5.93 -3.59 -19.53
CA SER A 29 6.93 -4.57 -19.08
C SER A 29 7.60 -4.07 -17.79
N PRO A 30 7.08 -4.43 -16.60
CA PRO A 30 7.75 -4.08 -15.36
C PRO A 30 9.10 -4.80 -15.26
N ALA A 31 10.12 -4.13 -14.72
CA ALA A 31 11.37 -4.79 -14.35
C ALA A 31 11.14 -5.74 -13.15
N MET A 32 10.18 -5.38 -12.29
CA MET A 32 9.71 -6.22 -11.21
C MET A 32 8.28 -5.88 -10.85
N LEU A 33 7.49 -6.91 -10.54
CA LEU A 33 6.16 -6.77 -9.95
C LEU A 33 6.19 -7.36 -8.54
N ALA A 34 5.75 -6.57 -7.57
CA ALA A 34 5.67 -6.98 -6.17
C ALA A 34 4.31 -6.61 -5.58
N HIS A 35 4.01 -7.15 -4.40
CA HIS A 35 2.87 -6.72 -3.60
C HIS A 35 3.26 -6.50 -2.15
N LYS A 36 2.49 -5.68 -1.45
CA LYS A 36 2.59 -5.55 0.00
C LYS A 36 1.96 -6.76 0.69
N TRP A 37 2.57 -7.07 1.83
CA TRP A 37 2.38 -8.21 2.72
C TRP A 37 3.05 -9.50 2.25
N GLN A 38 3.46 -10.32 3.22
CA GLN A 38 3.99 -11.66 2.96
C GLN A 38 2.86 -12.59 2.49
N PRO A 39 3.14 -13.68 1.74
CA PRO A 39 2.09 -14.59 1.31
C PRO A 39 1.25 -15.15 2.48
N ALA A 40 1.86 -15.37 3.64
CA ALA A 40 1.17 -15.80 4.85
C ALA A 40 0.16 -14.77 5.38
N ASP A 41 0.34 -13.50 5.06
CA ASP A 41 -0.53 -12.40 5.49
C ASP A 41 -1.68 -12.12 4.50
N LEU A 42 -1.72 -12.79 3.35
CA LEU A 42 -2.81 -12.68 2.37
C LEU A 42 -3.87 -13.73 2.68
N LEU A 43 -4.89 -13.34 3.45
CA LEU A 43 -5.95 -14.23 3.92
C LEU A 43 -7.06 -14.29 2.88
N ALA A 44 -7.13 -15.39 2.12
CA ALA A 44 -8.22 -15.63 1.20
C ALA A 44 -9.56 -15.83 1.95
N PRO A 45 -10.70 -15.39 1.38
CA PRO A 45 -10.84 -14.62 0.14
C PRO A 45 -10.85 -13.09 0.37
N HIS A 46 -10.38 -12.60 1.52
CA HIS A 46 -10.71 -11.26 2.02
C HIS A 46 -9.63 -10.20 1.84
N SER A 47 -8.36 -10.58 1.74
CA SER A 47 -7.26 -9.63 1.52
C SER A 47 -7.22 -9.15 0.07
N ASP A 48 -6.94 -7.86 -0.11
CA ASP A 48 -6.53 -7.30 -1.39
C ASP A 48 -5.04 -7.52 -1.67
N LEU A 49 -4.68 -7.35 -2.92
CA LEU A 49 -3.32 -7.37 -3.42
C LEU A 49 -2.85 -5.94 -3.67
N ASP A 50 -2.12 -5.41 -2.70
CA ASP A 50 -1.50 -4.08 -2.73
C ASP A 50 -0.27 -4.05 -3.66
N LEU A 51 -0.46 -3.90 -4.96
CA LEU A 51 0.62 -3.99 -5.95
C LEU A 51 1.65 -2.84 -5.90
N ARG A 52 2.88 -3.16 -6.32
CA ARG A 52 4.02 -2.27 -6.53
C ARG A 52 4.64 -2.59 -7.89
N ILE A 53 4.77 -1.60 -8.76
CA ILE A 53 5.45 -1.75 -10.05
C ILE A 53 6.84 -1.15 -9.94
N LEU A 54 7.85 -1.86 -10.44
CA LEU A 54 9.19 -1.32 -10.59
C LEU A 54 9.56 -1.26 -12.08
N LEU A 55 10.05 -0.10 -12.51
CA LEU A 55 10.43 0.18 -13.88
C LEU A 55 11.94 0.33 -13.98
N ALA A 56 12.53 -0.19 -15.06
CA ALA A 56 13.95 0.00 -15.32
C ALA A 56 14.26 1.44 -15.74
N GLN A 57 13.39 2.03 -16.56
CA GLN A 57 13.48 3.38 -17.10
C GLN A 57 12.10 4.05 -17.05
N PRO A 58 12.05 5.39 -16.90
CA PRO A 58 10.78 6.09 -16.91
C PRO A 58 10.09 5.87 -18.29
N PRO A 59 8.75 5.75 -18.34
CA PRO A 59 8.03 5.80 -19.59
C PRO A 59 8.30 7.11 -20.33
N GLN A 60 8.28 7.08 -21.66
CA GLN A 60 8.36 8.30 -22.47
C GLN A 60 7.17 9.23 -22.23
N ASP A 61 6.00 8.63 -21.98
CA ASP A 61 4.73 9.32 -21.73
C ASP A 61 4.08 8.68 -20.50
N TRP A 62 4.11 9.39 -19.37
CA TRP A 62 3.45 8.92 -18.14
C TRP A 62 1.93 8.90 -18.27
N TRP A 63 1.34 9.77 -19.07
CA TRP A 63 -0.10 9.84 -19.25
C TRP A 63 -0.62 8.62 -20.01
N GLU A 64 0.00 8.31 -21.14
CA GLU A 64 -0.31 7.11 -21.94
C GLU A 64 -0.04 5.84 -21.13
N TRP A 65 1.10 5.77 -20.44
CA TRP A 65 1.45 4.63 -19.60
C TRP A 65 0.40 4.37 -18.52
N ASN A 66 -0.13 5.41 -17.89
CA ASN A 66 -1.19 5.27 -16.88
C ASN A 66 -2.52 4.80 -17.48
N HIS A 67 -2.88 5.23 -18.69
CA HIS A 67 -4.09 4.73 -19.37
C HIS A 67 -3.96 3.23 -19.68
N ARG A 68 -2.79 2.80 -20.17
CA ARG A 68 -2.48 1.38 -20.37
C ARG A 68 -2.50 0.60 -19.04
N LEU A 69 -2.02 1.18 -17.95
CA LEU A 69 -2.06 0.56 -16.62
C LEU A 69 -3.51 0.41 -16.11
N ALA A 70 -4.35 1.42 -16.30
CA ALA A 70 -5.77 1.36 -15.97
C ALA A 70 -6.49 0.29 -16.81
N ALA A 71 -6.19 0.19 -18.10
CA ALA A 71 -6.74 -0.84 -18.98
C ALA A 71 -6.34 -2.26 -18.53
N ALA A 72 -5.06 -2.47 -18.18
CA ALA A 72 -4.58 -3.75 -17.67
C ALA A 72 -5.28 -4.13 -16.36
N HIS A 73 -5.43 -3.16 -15.45
CA HIS A 73 -6.12 -3.37 -14.18
C HIS A 73 -7.60 -3.73 -14.39
N THR A 74 -8.29 -2.96 -15.24
CA THR A 74 -9.70 -3.18 -15.62
C THR A 74 -9.90 -4.56 -16.24
N ALA A 75 -9.00 -4.98 -17.13
CA ALA A 75 -9.03 -6.31 -17.72
C ALA A 75 -8.88 -7.41 -16.66
N ALA A 76 -7.89 -7.28 -15.75
CA ALA A 76 -7.67 -8.25 -14.68
C ALA A 76 -8.86 -8.34 -13.71
N VAL A 77 -9.44 -7.20 -13.32
CA VAL A 77 -10.64 -7.14 -12.47
C VAL A 77 -11.85 -7.79 -13.16
N SER A 78 -12.02 -7.57 -14.46
CA SER A 78 -13.18 -8.05 -15.22
C SER A 78 -13.22 -9.57 -15.43
N GLN A 79 -12.09 -10.28 -15.25
CA GLN A 79 -12.05 -11.73 -15.47
C GLN A 79 -12.90 -12.53 -14.50
N LYS A 80 -13.01 -12.10 -13.24
CA LYS A 80 -13.77 -12.79 -12.19
C LYS A 80 -14.35 -11.79 -11.21
N ILE A 81 -15.59 -12.00 -10.79
CA ILE A 81 -16.28 -11.12 -9.82
C ILE A 81 -15.49 -10.93 -8.52
N VAL A 82 -14.81 -11.98 -8.03
CA VAL A 82 -13.99 -11.92 -6.82
C VAL A 82 -12.79 -10.98 -6.96
N ASN A 83 -12.29 -10.74 -8.18
CA ASN A 83 -11.14 -9.86 -8.40
C ASN A 83 -11.47 -8.40 -8.07
N ARG A 84 -12.75 -7.99 -8.08
CA ARG A 84 -13.16 -6.64 -7.66
C ARG A 84 -12.77 -6.32 -6.20
N ARG A 85 -12.74 -7.35 -5.34
CA ARG A 85 -12.24 -7.23 -3.97
C ARG A 85 -10.73 -7.40 -3.90
N LEU A 86 -10.19 -8.41 -4.59
CA LEU A 86 -8.77 -8.78 -4.47
C LEU A 86 -7.84 -7.79 -5.17
N LEU A 87 -8.32 -7.08 -6.19
CA LEU A 87 -7.65 -6.01 -6.92
C LEU A 87 -8.45 -4.71 -6.75
N GLU A 88 -8.75 -4.34 -5.49
CA GLU A 88 -9.64 -3.21 -5.19
C GLU A 88 -9.18 -1.90 -5.85
N HIS A 89 -7.86 -1.70 -5.97
CA HIS A 89 -7.28 -0.55 -6.63
C HIS A 89 -6.09 -0.94 -7.52
N PRO A 90 -5.76 -0.11 -8.54
CA PRO A 90 -4.50 -0.23 -9.26
C PRO A 90 -3.28 -0.15 -8.34
N PRO A 91 -2.06 -0.46 -8.83
CA PRO A 91 -0.84 -0.40 -8.05
C PRO A 91 -0.73 0.90 -7.25
N GLY A 92 -0.35 0.79 -5.98
CA GLY A 92 -0.27 1.94 -5.09
C GLY A 92 0.96 2.82 -5.36
N PHE A 93 2.00 2.23 -5.96
CA PHE A 93 3.26 2.90 -6.28
C PHE A 93 3.88 2.34 -7.56
N ALA A 94 4.54 3.22 -8.32
CA ALA A 94 5.53 2.86 -9.33
C ALA A 94 6.89 3.46 -8.98
N PHE A 95 7.90 2.60 -8.80
CA PHE A 95 9.27 3.03 -8.49
C PHE A 95 10.21 2.74 -9.65
N MET A 96 11.31 3.47 -9.70
CA MET A 96 12.42 3.20 -10.59
C MET A 96 13.40 2.25 -9.90
N VAL A 97 13.96 1.28 -10.64
CA VAL A 97 14.98 0.37 -10.11
C VAL A 97 16.16 1.13 -9.45
N PRO A 98 16.70 2.21 -10.07
CA PRO A 98 17.72 3.04 -9.41
C PRO A 98 17.29 3.66 -8.08
N GLU A 99 16.02 3.99 -7.87
CA GLU A 99 15.54 4.55 -6.60
C GLU A 99 15.65 3.52 -5.47
N VAL A 100 15.36 2.25 -5.77
CA VAL A 100 15.47 1.15 -4.81
C VAL A 100 16.95 0.83 -4.55
N ASP A 101 17.76 0.72 -5.61
CA ASP A 101 19.21 0.46 -5.48
C ASP A 101 19.94 1.56 -4.69
N GLN A 102 19.51 2.82 -4.85
CA GLN A 102 20.05 3.98 -4.12
C GLN A 102 19.41 4.19 -2.73
N ARG A 103 18.59 3.24 -2.25
CA ARG A 103 17.95 3.26 -0.92
C ARG A 103 17.08 4.51 -0.68
N ARG A 104 16.40 5.00 -1.73
CA ARG A 104 15.48 6.13 -1.64
C ARG A 104 14.04 5.70 -1.33
N VAL A 105 13.73 4.42 -1.48
CA VAL A 105 12.46 3.83 -1.05
C VAL A 105 12.52 3.49 0.43
N SER A 106 11.44 3.78 1.17
CA SER A 106 11.34 3.51 2.61
C SER A 106 11.69 2.05 2.94
N PRO A 107 12.72 1.80 3.76
CA PRO A 107 13.08 0.45 4.20
C PRO A 107 11.94 -0.27 4.92
N ALA A 108 11.14 0.46 5.72
CA ALA A 108 9.98 -0.09 6.41
C ALA A 108 8.89 -0.57 5.43
N ASP A 109 8.60 0.16 4.34
CA ASP A 109 7.64 -0.33 3.34
C ASP A 109 8.24 -1.51 2.56
N LEU A 110 9.49 -1.40 2.08
CA LEU A 110 10.18 -2.45 1.31
C LEU A 110 10.29 -3.79 2.06
N ALA A 111 10.48 -3.76 3.39
CA ALA A 111 10.54 -4.95 4.22
C ALA A 111 9.24 -5.80 4.15
N THR A 112 8.11 -5.15 3.86
CA THR A 112 6.80 -5.81 3.77
C THR A 112 6.51 -6.44 2.41
N TRP A 113 7.35 -6.21 1.40
CA TRP A 113 7.06 -6.64 0.03
C TRP A 113 7.28 -8.13 -0.18
N SER A 114 6.57 -8.67 -1.16
CA SER A 114 6.73 -10.01 -1.71
C SER A 114 6.78 -9.95 -3.24
N LEU A 115 7.62 -10.81 -3.83
CA LEU A 115 7.84 -10.84 -5.26
C LEU A 115 6.70 -11.59 -5.98
N ILE A 116 6.17 -11.00 -7.05
CA ILE A 116 5.30 -11.69 -8.01
C ILE A 116 6.15 -12.14 -9.20
N SER A 117 6.89 -11.20 -9.81
CA SER A 117 7.75 -11.48 -10.95
C SER A 117 8.95 -10.53 -11.02
N GLY A 118 10.00 -10.93 -11.75
CA GLY A 118 11.29 -10.23 -11.84
C GLY A 118 12.44 -11.07 -11.26
N HIS A 119 13.61 -10.46 -11.07
CA HIS A 119 14.83 -11.18 -10.67
C HIS A 119 14.91 -11.43 -9.15
N PRO A 120 14.78 -12.69 -8.65
CA PRO A 120 14.64 -12.95 -7.22
C PRO A 120 15.85 -12.57 -6.39
N ARG A 121 17.08 -12.78 -6.92
CA ARG A 121 18.31 -12.41 -6.19
C ARG A 121 18.41 -10.90 -5.97
N THR A 122 17.96 -10.11 -6.94
CA THR A 122 17.94 -8.63 -6.81
C THR A 122 16.93 -8.22 -5.74
N PHE A 123 15.73 -8.80 -5.78
CA PHE A 123 14.71 -8.54 -4.77
C PHE A 123 15.17 -8.91 -3.35
N HIS A 124 15.77 -10.09 -3.19
CA HIS A 124 16.31 -10.52 -1.89
C HIS A 124 17.44 -9.61 -1.39
N ARG A 125 18.30 -9.12 -2.30
CA ARG A 125 19.33 -8.12 -1.96
C ARG A 125 18.69 -6.85 -1.39
N TRP A 126 17.64 -6.33 -2.03
CA TRP A 126 16.93 -5.15 -1.54
C TRP A 126 16.28 -5.39 -0.18
N LYS A 127 15.60 -6.52 0.01
CA LYS A 127 15.01 -6.88 1.32
C LYS A 127 16.07 -7.00 2.40
N ALA A 128 17.19 -7.66 2.13
CA ALA A 128 18.30 -7.79 3.08
C ALA A 128 18.89 -6.42 3.44
N GLN A 129 19.09 -5.54 2.45
CA GLN A 129 19.57 -4.18 2.68
C GLN A 129 18.58 -3.36 3.53
N ALA A 130 17.28 -3.44 3.26
CA ALA A 130 16.27 -2.77 4.06
C ALA A 130 16.21 -3.30 5.51
N GLN A 131 16.40 -4.61 5.71
CA GLN A 131 16.46 -5.22 7.04
C GLN A 131 17.73 -4.81 7.81
N MET A 132 18.87 -4.73 7.14
CA MET A 132 20.17 -4.39 7.75
C MET A 132 20.39 -2.88 7.94
N ALA A 133 19.60 -2.02 7.29
CA ALA A 133 19.72 -0.58 7.44
C ALA A 133 19.48 -0.17 8.91
N PRO A 134 20.20 0.82 9.46
CA PRO A 134 19.90 1.35 10.79
C PRO A 134 18.45 1.82 10.90
N TRP A 135 17.83 1.66 12.08
CA TRP A 135 16.51 2.23 12.33
C TRP A 135 16.56 3.75 12.19
N SER A 136 15.62 4.32 11.45
CA SER A 136 15.59 5.73 11.10
C SER A 136 14.27 6.39 11.47
N ARG A 137 14.22 7.72 11.37
CA ARG A 137 12.98 8.50 11.54
C ARG A 137 11.92 8.14 10.50
N THR A 138 12.31 7.81 9.27
CA THR A 138 11.36 7.38 8.22
C THR A 138 10.65 6.09 8.60
N ASP A 139 11.35 5.16 9.29
CA ASP A 139 10.72 3.96 9.84
C ASP A 139 9.71 4.32 10.92
N GLU A 140 10.11 5.17 11.87
CA GLU A 140 9.22 5.64 12.94
C GLU A 140 7.95 6.30 12.39
N LEU A 141 8.08 7.22 11.42
CA LEU A 141 6.95 7.88 10.78
C LEU A 141 6.06 6.89 10.04
N PHE A 142 6.63 5.92 9.33
CA PHE A 142 5.86 4.88 8.64
C PHE A 142 4.94 4.12 9.61
N TYR A 143 5.50 3.62 10.72
CA TYR A 143 4.71 2.85 11.69
C TYR A 143 3.74 3.73 12.49
N ARG A 144 4.13 4.97 12.85
CA ARG A 144 3.20 5.90 13.53
C ARG A 144 2.03 6.30 12.64
N ASN A 145 2.25 6.54 11.35
CA ASN A 145 1.17 6.83 10.40
C ASN A 145 0.15 5.69 10.29
N ILE A 146 0.59 4.42 10.49
CA ILE A 146 -0.33 3.27 10.57
C ILE A 146 -1.24 3.38 11.80
N LEU A 147 -0.69 3.79 12.95
CA LEU A 147 -1.43 3.97 14.21
C LEU A 147 -2.36 5.18 14.16
N ASP A 148 -1.89 6.32 13.64
CA ASP A 148 -2.69 7.53 13.47
C ASP A 148 -3.91 7.30 12.56
N ALA A 149 -3.85 6.31 11.67
CA ALA A 149 -5.01 5.94 10.87
C ALA A 149 -6.10 5.19 11.65
N ARG A 150 -5.83 4.66 12.84
CA ARG A 150 -6.62 3.59 13.48
C ARG A 150 -6.95 3.83 14.95
N VAL A 151 -6.08 4.51 15.69
CA VAL A 151 -6.20 4.70 17.15
C VAL A 151 -7.01 5.97 17.49
N ASP A 152 -7.42 6.17 18.74
CA ASP A 152 -8.23 7.30 19.24
C ASP A 152 -9.68 7.33 18.76
N GLY A 153 -10.38 6.19 18.79
CA GLY A 153 -11.79 6.11 18.38
C GLY A 153 -12.02 6.26 16.87
N ARG A 154 -10.93 6.26 16.09
CA ARG A 154 -10.95 6.43 14.63
C ARG A 154 -11.40 5.17 13.89
N TYR A 155 -11.02 3.97 14.36
CA TYR A 155 -11.48 2.75 13.70
C TYR A 155 -12.98 2.54 13.91
N ARG A 156 -13.71 2.44 12.81
CA ARG A 156 -15.12 2.11 12.76
C ARG A 156 -15.30 1.05 11.69
N LEU A 157 -15.89 -0.09 12.04
CA LEU A 157 -16.14 -1.17 11.07
C LEU A 157 -16.97 -0.69 9.86
N SER A 158 -17.84 0.29 10.06
CA SER A 158 -18.63 0.91 8.97
C SER A 158 -17.80 1.72 7.97
N ALA A 159 -16.54 2.06 8.28
CA ALA A 159 -15.63 2.74 7.36
C ALA A 159 -14.92 1.77 6.40
N ASP A 160 -14.93 0.47 6.69
CA ASP A 160 -14.51 -0.57 5.76
C ASP A 160 -15.64 -0.83 4.74
N SER A 161 -15.35 -0.57 3.48
CA SER A 161 -16.32 -0.79 2.41
C SER A 161 -16.62 -2.27 2.28
N THR A 162 -17.90 -2.60 2.11
CA THR A 162 -18.39 -3.94 1.81
C THR A 162 -18.90 -4.06 0.37
N ALA A 163 -18.76 -2.99 -0.42
CA ALA A 163 -19.44 -2.84 -1.70
C ALA A 163 -18.98 -3.84 -2.77
N ASN A 164 -17.71 -4.27 -2.74
CA ASN A 164 -17.16 -5.27 -3.65
C ASN A 164 -17.03 -6.67 -3.00
N VAL A 165 -17.69 -6.89 -1.86
CA VAL A 165 -17.64 -8.18 -1.15
C VAL A 165 -18.78 -9.06 -1.62
N HIS A 166 -18.46 -9.99 -2.52
CA HIS A 166 -19.46 -10.85 -3.16
C HIS A 166 -19.63 -12.22 -2.47
N ILE A 167 -18.69 -12.59 -1.60
CA ILE A 167 -18.70 -13.84 -0.86
C ILE A 167 -18.35 -13.58 0.60
N ASP A 168 -18.99 -14.32 1.51
CA ASP A 168 -18.67 -14.34 2.94
C ASP A 168 -18.56 -12.94 3.59
N LEU A 169 -19.62 -12.13 3.46
CA LEU A 169 -19.68 -10.82 4.12
C LEU A 169 -19.47 -10.89 5.64
N PRO A 170 -20.04 -11.87 6.39
CA PRO A 170 -19.76 -12.02 7.81
C PRO A 170 -18.27 -12.25 8.11
N GLY A 171 -17.61 -13.14 7.36
CA GLY A 171 -16.17 -13.38 7.49
C GLY A 171 -15.32 -12.18 7.08
N TYR A 172 -15.73 -11.43 6.05
CA TYR A 172 -15.08 -10.18 5.68
C TYR A 172 -15.13 -9.14 6.80
N ARG A 173 -16.27 -8.98 7.48
CA ARG A 173 -16.37 -8.05 8.62
C ARG A 173 -15.43 -8.43 9.76
N ARG A 174 -15.24 -9.74 10.00
CA ARG A 174 -14.22 -10.24 10.96
C ARG A 174 -12.81 -9.94 10.46
N HIS A 175 -12.58 -10.15 9.17
CA HIS A 175 -11.32 -9.80 8.52
C HIS A 175 -10.99 -8.31 8.69
N CYS A 176 -11.94 -7.39 8.56
CA CYS A 176 -11.69 -5.97 8.81
C CYS A 176 -11.22 -5.73 10.26
N ILE A 177 -11.95 -6.24 11.25
CA ILE A 177 -11.58 -6.07 12.67
C ILE A 177 -10.18 -6.65 12.95
N LEU A 178 -9.92 -7.85 12.47
CA LEU A 178 -8.68 -8.56 12.76
C LEU A 178 -7.50 -8.04 11.92
N TRP A 179 -7.71 -7.86 10.62
CA TRP A 179 -6.65 -7.68 9.63
C TRP A 179 -6.47 -6.25 9.14
N HIS A 180 -7.51 -5.40 9.26
CA HIS A 180 -7.43 -3.97 8.96
C HIS A 180 -7.26 -3.11 10.22
N TYR A 181 -7.65 -3.61 11.40
CA TYR A 181 -7.49 -2.90 12.67
C TYR A 181 -6.44 -3.51 13.61
N LEU A 182 -6.70 -4.70 14.18
CA LEU A 182 -5.81 -5.28 15.20
C LEU A 182 -4.39 -5.53 14.68
N ALA A 183 -4.24 -6.33 13.62
CA ALA A 183 -2.93 -6.71 13.11
C ALA A 183 -2.07 -5.52 12.67
N PRO A 184 -2.58 -4.52 11.93
CA PRO A 184 -1.79 -3.34 11.59
C PRO A 184 -1.33 -2.54 12.81
N CYS A 185 -2.18 -2.40 13.84
CA CYS A 185 -1.78 -1.75 15.09
C CYS A 185 -0.69 -2.55 15.81
N TRP A 186 -0.87 -3.87 15.94
CA TRP A 186 0.12 -4.75 16.55
C TRP A 186 1.45 -4.72 15.79
N PHE A 187 1.39 -4.81 14.47
CA PHE A 187 2.53 -4.73 13.57
C PHE A 187 3.33 -3.44 13.78
N ALA A 188 2.64 -2.29 13.80
CA ALA A 188 3.28 -1.00 14.00
C ALA A 188 3.89 -0.84 15.39
N ILE A 189 3.15 -1.23 16.45
CA ILE A 189 3.65 -1.14 17.82
C ILE A 189 4.84 -2.08 18.03
N ALA A 190 4.76 -3.33 17.55
CA ALA A 190 5.87 -4.29 17.62
C ALA A 190 7.14 -3.73 16.98
N SER A 191 7.02 -3.18 15.77
CA SER A 191 8.16 -2.60 15.06
C SER A 191 8.72 -1.36 15.79
N LEU A 192 7.86 -0.50 16.34
CA LEU A 192 8.28 0.67 17.11
C LEU A 192 8.96 0.29 18.44
N ALA A 193 8.36 -0.62 19.21
CA ALA A 193 8.86 -1.06 20.52
C ALA A 193 10.20 -1.78 20.41
N THR A 194 10.39 -2.59 19.37
CA THR A 194 11.63 -3.36 19.16
C THR A 194 12.66 -2.64 18.29
N ARG A 195 12.26 -1.54 17.62
CA ARG A 195 13.03 -0.87 16.56
C ARG A 195 13.50 -1.85 15.48
N THR A 196 12.64 -2.82 15.14
CA THR A 196 12.89 -3.79 14.07
C THR A 196 11.83 -3.67 12.97
N ARG A 197 12.25 -3.90 11.72
CA ARG A 197 11.31 -3.91 10.59
C ARG A 197 10.71 -5.29 10.46
N CYS A 198 9.50 -5.48 10.98
CA CYS A 198 8.81 -6.74 10.83
C CYS A 198 8.45 -6.95 9.34
N PRO A 199 8.66 -8.16 8.77
CA PRO A 199 8.35 -8.40 7.37
C PRO A 199 6.84 -8.51 7.09
N GLY A 200 6.02 -8.67 8.13
CA GLY A 200 4.59 -8.93 7.99
C GLY A 200 3.83 -8.94 9.32
N LYS A 201 2.49 -9.03 9.24
CA LYS A 201 1.58 -8.98 10.40
C LYS A 201 1.74 -10.23 11.26
N PHE A 202 1.77 -11.42 10.66
CA PHE A 202 2.02 -12.67 11.39
C PHE A 202 3.41 -12.71 12.01
N ALA A 203 4.43 -12.17 11.33
CA ALA A 203 5.77 -12.10 11.89
C ALA A 203 5.82 -11.22 13.14
N ALA A 204 5.13 -10.08 13.14
CA ALA A 204 5.04 -9.21 14.31
C ALA A 204 4.38 -9.90 15.51
N LEU A 205 3.30 -10.68 15.30
CA LEU A 205 2.70 -11.47 16.39
C LEU A 205 3.66 -12.51 16.97
N ALA A 206 4.41 -13.18 16.10
CA ALA A 206 5.33 -14.24 16.52
C ALA A 206 6.55 -13.66 17.26
N GLN A 207 7.03 -12.48 16.84
CA GLN A 207 8.25 -11.87 17.37
C GLN A 207 8.00 -11.01 18.61
N TRP A 208 6.80 -10.46 18.79
CA TRP A 208 6.51 -9.52 19.86
C TRP A 208 5.22 -9.90 20.61
N HIS A 209 5.42 -10.43 21.81
CA HIS A 209 4.38 -10.95 22.71
C HIS A 209 4.77 -10.65 24.17
N PRO A 210 4.69 -9.38 24.61
CA PRO A 210 4.93 -9.08 26.02
C PRO A 210 3.92 -9.83 26.90
N PRO A 211 4.24 -10.15 28.17
CA PRO A 211 3.44 -11.07 28.99
C PRO A 211 1.96 -10.68 29.14
N ASP A 212 1.66 -9.38 29.19
CA ASP A 212 0.32 -8.82 29.26
C ASP A 212 -0.47 -8.90 27.94
N LEU A 213 0.19 -9.28 26.85
CA LEU A 213 -0.38 -9.41 25.51
C LEU A 213 -0.38 -10.85 24.97
N GLU A 214 0.30 -11.78 25.61
CA GLU A 214 0.48 -13.15 25.09
C GLU A 214 -0.86 -13.83 24.77
N HIS A 215 -1.82 -13.72 25.69
CA HIS A 215 -3.14 -14.32 25.48
C HIS A 215 -3.89 -13.71 24.29
N TYR A 216 -3.70 -12.41 24.02
CA TYR A 216 -4.31 -11.72 22.88
C TYR A 216 -3.65 -12.16 21.58
N GLY A 217 -2.32 -12.28 21.55
CA GLY A 217 -1.57 -12.76 20.38
C GLY A 217 -1.96 -14.19 19.99
N GLN A 218 -2.06 -15.10 20.97
CA GLN A 218 -2.50 -16.48 20.72
C GLN A 218 -3.97 -16.55 20.26
N ALA A 219 -4.87 -15.78 20.88
CA ALA A 219 -6.26 -15.70 20.45
C ALA A 219 -6.37 -15.17 19.02
N PHE A 220 -5.64 -14.11 18.69
CA PHE A 220 -5.61 -13.50 17.38
C PHE A 220 -5.11 -14.45 16.28
N ALA A 221 -3.97 -15.10 16.50
CA ALA A 221 -3.42 -16.06 15.55
C ALA A 221 -4.38 -17.22 15.26
N ARG A 222 -5.13 -17.67 16.27
CA ARG A 222 -6.20 -18.67 16.11
C ARG A 222 -7.41 -18.11 15.35
N LEU A 223 -7.89 -16.93 15.71
CA LEU A 223 -9.08 -16.31 15.09
C LEU A 223 -8.85 -15.95 13.61
N ALA A 224 -7.66 -15.44 13.27
CA ALA A 224 -7.28 -15.12 11.90
C ALA A 224 -7.20 -16.36 10.99
N ARG A 225 -6.96 -17.56 11.56
CA ARG A 225 -6.80 -18.81 10.80
C ARG A 225 -8.05 -19.69 10.81
N ASN A 226 -8.81 -19.70 11.90
CA ASN A 226 -9.83 -20.72 12.14
C ASN A 226 -11.28 -20.21 12.01
N HIS A 227 -11.49 -18.98 11.52
CA HIS A 227 -12.79 -18.38 11.18
C HIS A 227 -13.94 -18.70 12.16
N ARG A 228 -13.67 -18.80 13.47
CA ARG A 228 -14.71 -19.15 14.45
C ARG A 228 -15.76 -18.06 14.48
N GLU A 229 -17.02 -18.47 14.52
CA GLU A 229 -18.14 -17.55 14.65
C GLU A 229 -18.17 -16.98 16.08
N GLN A 230 -17.81 -15.70 16.20
CA GLN A 230 -17.93 -14.91 17.42
C GLN A 230 -18.83 -13.70 17.12
N PRO A 231 -19.63 -13.16 18.04
CA PRO A 231 -20.34 -11.91 17.79
C PRO A 231 -19.37 -10.76 17.40
N LEU A 232 -19.73 -9.96 16.39
CA LEU A 232 -18.85 -8.88 15.89
C LEU A 232 -18.59 -7.80 16.95
N THR A 233 -19.58 -7.54 17.81
CA THR A 233 -19.48 -6.61 18.95
C THR A 233 -18.41 -7.06 19.94
N ASP A 234 -18.41 -8.34 20.28
CA ASP A 234 -17.48 -8.92 21.24
C ASP A 234 -16.07 -8.95 20.66
N LEU A 235 -15.94 -9.33 19.38
CA LEU A 235 -14.68 -9.33 18.67
C LEU A 235 -14.07 -7.93 18.59
N LEU A 236 -14.90 -6.92 18.29
CA LEU A 236 -14.46 -5.53 18.23
C LEU A 236 -14.05 -5.01 19.62
N SER A 237 -14.84 -5.32 20.66
CA SER A 237 -14.53 -4.94 22.05
C SER A 237 -13.20 -5.55 22.52
N GLN A 238 -13.00 -6.85 22.30
CA GLN A 238 -11.75 -7.54 22.62
C GLN A 238 -10.56 -6.97 21.83
N THR A 239 -10.78 -6.61 20.57
CA THR A 239 -9.75 -5.98 19.73
C THR A 239 -9.37 -4.60 20.25
N HIS A 240 -10.34 -3.76 20.65
CA HIS A 240 -10.07 -2.47 21.26
C HIS A 240 -9.28 -2.62 22.56
N ALA A 241 -9.63 -3.59 23.40
CA ALA A 241 -8.88 -3.89 24.62
C ALA A 241 -7.43 -4.30 24.28
N ALA A 242 -7.23 -5.21 23.33
CA ALA A 242 -5.90 -5.63 22.88
C ALA A 242 -5.05 -4.46 22.36
N VAL A 243 -5.62 -3.63 21.48
CA VAL A 243 -4.93 -2.43 20.96
C VAL A 243 -4.60 -1.46 22.09
N THR A 244 -5.52 -1.23 23.03
CA THR A 244 -5.29 -0.33 24.17
C THR A 244 -4.15 -0.80 25.06
N VAL A 245 -4.08 -2.11 25.34
CA VAL A 245 -2.96 -2.68 26.11
C VAL A 245 -1.66 -2.57 25.30
N ALA A 246 -1.68 -2.89 24.00
CA ALA A 246 -0.51 -2.77 23.14
C ALA A 246 0.04 -1.33 23.08
N MET A 247 -0.83 -0.32 23.03
CA MET A 247 -0.44 1.09 22.99
C MET A 247 0.36 1.55 24.23
N ARG A 248 0.27 0.84 25.36
CA ARG A 248 1.11 1.13 26.56
C ARG A 248 2.60 0.87 26.31
N HIS A 249 2.91 0.04 25.32
CA HIS A 249 4.28 -0.28 24.91
C HIS A 249 4.79 0.63 23.78
N LEU A 250 3.99 1.60 23.33
CA LEU A 250 4.41 2.55 22.30
C LEU A 250 5.49 3.49 22.84
N PRO A 251 6.72 3.47 22.31
CA PRO A 251 7.74 4.42 22.75
C PRO A 251 7.37 5.86 22.40
N ALA A 252 7.89 6.81 23.19
CA ALA A 252 7.78 8.24 22.92
C ALA A 252 8.38 8.59 21.54
N ALA A 253 7.84 9.62 20.90
CA ALA A 253 8.33 10.05 19.60
C ALA A 253 9.73 10.64 19.72
N THR A 254 10.65 10.20 18.86
CA THR A 254 11.98 10.82 18.79
C THR A 254 12.00 11.91 17.71
N GLY A 255 12.01 13.19 18.10
CA GLY A 255 12.35 14.31 17.19
C GLY A 255 13.88 14.42 17.07
N THR A 256 14.53 14.91 15.99
CA THR A 256 14.19 15.54 14.69
C THR A 256 15.18 15.00 13.63
N GLY A 257 14.76 14.61 12.42
CA GLY A 257 14.98 15.30 11.14
C GLY A 257 14.92 14.22 10.04
N GLU A 258 13.98 14.28 9.08
CA GLU A 258 13.91 13.31 7.97
C GLU A 258 14.85 13.77 6.85
N ALA A 259 15.43 12.85 6.08
CA ALA A 259 16.04 13.19 4.81
C ALA A 259 14.91 13.49 3.80
N PRO A 260 14.65 14.77 3.44
CA PRO A 260 13.44 15.17 2.69
C PRO A 260 13.28 14.40 1.36
N ARG A 261 14.39 13.89 0.82
CA ARG A 261 14.48 13.15 -0.44
C ARG A 261 13.77 11.78 -0.44
N SER A 262 13.76 11.04 0.68
CA SER A 262 13.07 9.74 0.76
C SER A 262 11.56 9.94 0.69
N LEU A 263 11.04 10.90 1.45
CA LEU A 263 9.62 11.26 1.44
C LEU A 263 9.17 11.75 0.06
N CYS A 264 9.99 12.57 -0.60
CA CYS A 264 9.73 13.00 -1.98
C CYS A 264 9.69 11.81 -2.95
N THR A 265 10.63 10.86 -2.84
CA THR A 265 10.66 9.64 -3.68
C THR A 265 9.42 8.78 -3.47
N MET A 266 9.01 8.56 -2.21
CA MET A 266 7.78 7.84 -1.89
C MET A 266 6.56 8.54 -2.48
N THR A 267 6.51 9.87 -2.39
CA THR A 267 5.40 10.67 -2.93
C THR A 267 5.37 10.64 -4.46
N ALA A 268 6.52 10.77 -5.13
CA ALA A 268 6.62 10.63 -6.58
C ALA A 268 6.18 9.24 -7.03
N GLY A 269 6.64 8.18 -6.36
CA GLY A 269 6.23 6.82 -6.65
C GLY A 269 4.71 6.60 -6.53
N MET A 270 4.10 7.25 -5.55
CA MET A 270 2.67 7.24 -5.31
C MET A 270 1.86 8.04 -6.35
N LEU A 271 2.45 9.12 -6.90
CA LEU A 271 1.83 9.97 -7.92
C LEU A 271 1.95 9.39 -9.34
N ARG A 272 3.00 8.62 -9.63
CA ARG A 272 3.24 7.98 -10.95
C ARG A 272 2.13 7.05 -11.42
N VAL A 273 1.33 6.51 -10.50
CA VAL A 273 0.22 5.58 -10.77
C VAL A 273 -1.15 6.25 -10.61
N ARG A 274 -1.18 7.55 -10.33
CA ARG A 274 -2.38 8.23 -9.85
C ARG A 274 -3.41 8.44 -10.94
N VAL A 275 -2.96 8.76 -12.15
CA VAL A 275 -3.83 8.83 -13.34
C VAL A 275 -4.51 7.48 -13.57
N ALA A 276 -3.77 6.36 -13.46
CA ALA A 276 -4.37 5.03 -13.63
C ALA A 276 -5.45 4.72 -12.58
N ARG A 277 -5.20 5.06 -11.31
CA ARG A 277 -6.18 4.92 -10.22
C ARG A 277 -7.43 5.73 -10.49
N TRP A 278 -7.30 6.99 -10.86
CA TRP A 278 -8.45 7.86 -11.09
C TRP A 278 -9.24 7.49 -12.35
N VAL A 279 -8.57 7.12 -13.44
CA VAL A 279 -9.25 6.60 -14.65
C VAL A 279 -10.09 5.38 -14.28
N TYR A 280 -9.52 4.40 -13.57
CA TYR A 280 -10.27 3.23 -13.12
C TYR A 280 -11.41 3.58 -12.17
N TYR A 281 -11.24 4.53 -11.25
CA TYR A 281 -12.33 4.90 -10.33
C TYR A 281 -13.48 5.62 -11.02
N LEU A 282 -13.18 6.43 -12.04
CA LEU A 282 -14.14 7.22 -12.79
C LEU A 282 -14.86 6.43 -13.89
N ASP A 283 -14.30 5.29 -14.30
CA ASP A 283 -14.85 4.37 -15.30
C ASP A 283 -14.50 2.91 -14.95
N PRO A 284 -15.03 2.38 -13.84
CA PRO A 284 -14.74 1.01 -13.44
C PRO A 284 -15.56 0.00 -14.25
N PRO A 285 -15.15 -1.30 -14.28
CA PRO A 285 -15.99 -2.35 -14.84
C PRO A 285 -17.39 -2.34 -14.22
N ALA A 286 -18.40 -2.74 -15.00
CA ALA A 286 -19.78 -2.84 -14.54
C ALA A 286 -19.87 -3.58 -13.19
N ASP A 287 -20.75 -3.08 -12.32
CA ASP A 287 -21.00 -3.58 -10.95
C ASP A 287 -19.78 -3.52 -10.00
N THR A 288 -18.75 -2.74 -10.33
CA THR A 288 -17.63 -2.47 -9.44
C THR A 288 -17.84 -1.13 -8.74
N ALA A 289 -17.85 -1.15 -7.41
CA ALA A 289 -18.03 0.05 -6.62
C ALA A 289 -16.69 0.75 -6.35
N THR A 290 -16.55 2.01 -6.77
CA THR A 290 -15.33 2.81 -6.57
C THR A 290 -15.57 4.12 -5.83
N ALA A 291 -16.83 4.51 -5.57
CA ALA A 291 -17.16 5.78 -4.93
C ALA A 291 -16.51 5.98 -3.55
N TYR A 292 -16.29 4.91 -2.78
CA TYR A 292 -15.57 4.99 -1.51
C TYR A 292 -14.05 5.15 -1.70
N LEU A 293 -13.48 4.64 -2.79
CA LEU A 293 -12.07 4.84 -3.14
C LEU A 293 -11.83 6.30 -3.53
N VAL A 294 -12.75 6.89 -4.31
CA VAL A 294 -12.73 8.32 -4.64
C VAL A 294 -12.68 9.17 -3.38
N ARG A 295 -13.50 8.89 -2.36
CA ARG A 295 -13.47 9.64 -1.08
C ARG A 295 -12.19 9.43 -0.27
N ARG A 296 -11.57 8.25 -0.37
CA ARG A 296 -10.31 7.93 0.33
C ARG A 296 -9.12 8.70 -0.23
N GLU A 297 -9.16 9.11 -1.51
CA GLU A 297 -8.09 9.89 -2.16
C GLU A 297 -7.76 11.18 -1.41
N ALA A 298 -8.74 11.88 -0.82
CA ALA A 298 -8.50 13.15 -0.11
C ALA A 298 -7.37 13.06 0.91
N ARG A 299 -7.33 11.97 1.69
CA ARG A 299 -6.28 11.77 2.69
C ARG A 299 -4.91 11.52 2.07
N GLU A 300 -4.85 10.71 1.01
CA GLU A 300 -3.58 10.42 0.32
C GLU A 300 -3.03 11.69 -0.37
N LEU A 301 -3.88 12.48 -1.01
CA LEU A 301 -3.49 13.70 -1.73
C LEU A 301 -3.10 14.84 -0.78
N GLN A 302 -3.81 14.98 0.34
CA GLN A 302 -3.43 15.93 1.39
C GLN A 302 -2.06 15.58 1.98
N ALA A 303 -1.81 14.29 2.26
CA ALA A 303 -0.51 13.84 2.76
C ALA A 303 0.61 14.04 1.73
N ALA A 304 0.35 13.76 0.46
CA ALA A 304 1.28 14.02 -0.64
C ALA A 304 1.61 15.51 -0.78
N ALA A 305 0.60 16.39 -0.76
CA ALA A 305 0.81 17.83 -0.84
C ALA A 305 1.63 18.35 0.35
N ALA A 306 1.36 17.87 1.57
CA ALA A 306 2.14 18.23 2.74
C ALA A 306 3.60 17.76 2.64
N ALA A 307 3.83 16.53 2.17
CA ALA A 307 5.15 15.96 1.95
C ALA A 307 5.96 16.77 0.91
N LEU A 308 5.35 17.13 -0.21
CA LEU A 308 6.00 17.92 -1.26
C LEU A 308 6.32 19.33 -0.79
N ARG A 309 5.41 20.00 -0.06
CA ARG A 309 5.67 21.32 0.53
C ARG A 309 6.80 21.28 1.56
N ALA A 310 6.85 20.24 2.39
CA ALA A 310 7.93 20.05 3.35
C ALA A 310 9.28 19.83 2.64
N PHE A 311 9.31 19.04 1.57
CA PHE A 311 10.51 18.86 0.74
C PHE A 311 10.96 20.16 0.06
N ALA A 312 10.00 20.98 -0.36
CA ALA A 312 10.22 22.19 -1.11
C ALA A 312 10.35 23.46 -0.25
N ALA A 313 10.51 23.36 1.07
CA ALA A 313 10.50 24.51 1.98
C ALA A 313 11.48 25.63 1.56
N ASP A 314 12.69 25.26 1.12
CA ASP A 314 13.74 26.21 0.74
C ASP A 314 13.74 26.58 -0.76
N GLN A 315 13.05 25.79 -1.60
CA GLN A 315 13.02 25.94 -3.07
C GLN A 315 14.39 26.15 -3.75
N ALA A 316 15.48 25.68 -3.13
CA ALA A 316 16.84 25.96 -3.54
C ALA A 316 17.20 25.23 -4.84
N THR A 317 16.76 23.99 -5.00
CA THR A 317 17.04 23.16 -6.19
C THR A 317 15.89 23.18 -7.20
N GLN A 318 16.18 22.79 -8.45
CA GLN A 318 15.14 22.59 -9.47
C GLN A 318 14.12 21.53 -9.03
N GLU A 319 14.59 20.42 -8.44
CA GLU A 319 13.73 19.35 -7.90
C GLU A 319 12.75 19.91 -6.84
N GLN A 320 13.23 20.77 -5.94
CA GLN A 320 12.38 21.39 -4.91
C GLN A 320 11.37 22.35 -5.52
N ARG A 321 11.76 23.16 -6.51
CA ARG A 321 10.82 24.03 -7.24
C ARG A 321 9.75 23.24 -7.99
N GLN A 322 10.11 22.13 -8.62
CA GLN A 322 9.16 21.23 -9.28
C GLN A 322 8.21 20.59 -8.25
N ALA A 323 8.72 20.15 -7.10
CA ALA A 323 7.89 19.61 -6.02
C ALA A 323 6.89 20.64 -5.45
N ALA A 324 7.31 21.90 -5.24
CA ALA A 324 6.40 22.97 -4.81
C ALA A 324 5.24 23.14 -5.81
N ARG A 325 5.57 23.28 -7.10
CA ARG A 325 4.57 23.44 -8.16
C ARG A 325 3.66 22.21 -8.28
N MET A 326 4.19 21.01 -8.13
CA MET A 326 3.40 19.78 -8.12
C MET A 326 2.44 19.75 -6.91
N ALA A 327 2.87 20.22 -5.75
CA ALA A 327 2.01 20.29 -4.55
C ALA A 327 0.81 21.22 -4.74
N ASP A 328 0.95 22.27 -5.54
CA ASP A 328 -0.13 23.22 -5.85
C ASP A 328 -1.16 22.64 -6.83
N LEU A 329 -0.79 21.61 -7.60
CA LEU A 329 -1.70 20.86 -8.47
C LEU A 329 -2.46 19.74 -7.75
N LEU A 330 -2.20 19.52 -6.45
CA LEU A 330 -2.89 18.48 -5.68
C LEU A 330 -4.10 19.05 -4.94
N PRO A 331 -5.31 18.47 -5.11
CA PRO A 331 -6.46 18.88 -4.32
C PRO A 331 -6.25 18.50 -2.85
N THR A 332 -6.48 19.45 -1.95
CA THR A 332 -6.34 19.26 -0.49
C THR A 332 -7.68 19.15 0.25
N GLY A 333 -8.79 19.34 -0.47
CA GLY A 333 -10.16 19.23 0.07
C GLY A 333 -10.77 17.83 -0.11
N PRO A 334 -12.06 17.67 0.24
CA PRO A 334 -12.81 16.44 -0.02
C PRO A 334 -12.78 16.09 -1.51
N THR A 335 -12.53 14.81 -1.81
CA THR A 335 -12.46 14.31 -3.17
C THR A 335 -13.82 13.76 -3.61
N THR A 336 -14.23 14.16 -4.81
CA THR A 336 -15.40 13.68 -5.55
C THR A 336 -14.97 13.30 -6.97
N GLU A 337 -15.83 12.60 -7.72
CA GLU A 337 -15.53 12.27 -9.12
C GLU A 337 -15.25 13.52 -9.96
N ARG A 338 -16.00 14.60 -9.71
CA ARG A 338 -15.75 15.90 -10.34
C ARG A 338 -14.36 16.43 -10.01
N VAL A 339 -13.95 16.42 -8.73
CA VAL A 339 -12.60 16.86 -8.32
C VAL A 339 -11.52 16.05 -9.03
N LEU A 340 -11.70 14.74 -9.17
CA LEU A 340 -10.73 13.89 -9.89
C LEU A 340 -10.68 14.24 -11.39
N ARG A 341 -11.82 14.45 -12.05
CA ARG A 341 -11.88 14.88 -13.47
C ARG A 341 -11.24 16.26 -13.68
N ASP A 342 -11.53 17.21 -12.79
CA ASP A 342 -10.97 18.56 -12.83
C ASP A 342 -9.45 18.51 -12.62
N THR A 343 -8.97 17.68 -11.69
CA THR A 343 -7.54 17.51 -11.42
C THR A 343 -6.82 16.81 -12.58
N LEU A 344 -7.41 15.78 -13.19
CA LEU A 344 -6.88 15.15 -14.41
C LEU A 344 -6.75 16.17 -15.55
N THR A 345 -7.78 17.01 -15.74
CA THR A 345 -7.76 18.07 -16.75
C THR A 345 -6.64 19.07 -16.47
N GLU A 346 -6.45 19.45 -15.21
CA GLU A 346 -5.41 20.38 -14.79
C GLU A 346 -4.00 19.80 -14.97
N TRP A 347 -3.80 18.53 -14.60
CA TRP A 347 -2.53 17.84 -14.84
C TRP A 347 -2.22 17.74 -16.34
N LEU A 348 -3.23 17.54 -17.18
CA LEU A 348 -3.05 17.53 -18.64
C LEU A 348 -2.69 18.92 -19.19
N ARG A 349 -3.25 20.01 -18.64
CA ARG A 349 -2.82 21.39 -18.99
C ARG A 349 -1.38 21.67 -18.57
N HIS A 350 -0.97 21.13 -17.42
CA HIS A 350 0.38 21.24 -16.87
C HIS A 350 1.27 20.03 -17.18
N ARG A 351 1.01 19.35 -18.30
CA ARG A 351 1.59 18.04 -18.62
C ARG A 351 3.11 17.98 -18.50
N THR A 352 3.84 18.94 -19.07
CA THR A 352 5.31 18.97 -18.99
C THR A 352 5.80 19.02 -17.54
N LEU A 353 5.21 19.87 -16.70
CA LEU A 353 5.57 19.94 -15.28
C LEU A 353 5.33 18.61 -14.57
N VAL A 354 4.17 17.98 -14.83
CA VAL A 354 3.82 16.70 -14.21
C VAL A 354 4.77 15.60 -14.69
N GLU A 355 4.99 15.46 -15.99
CA GLU A 355 5.89 14.45 -16.56
C GLU A 355 7.33 14.62 -16.07
N ASP A 356 7.85 15.85 -16.04
CA ASP A 356 9.18 16.15 -15.51
C ASP A 356 9.30 15.74 -14.04
N PHE A 357 8.30 16.08 -13.22
CA PHE A 357 8.27 15.71 -11.80
C PHE A 357 8.23 14.18 -11.63
N LEU A 358 7.39 13.48 -12.40
CA LEU A 358 7.27 12.03 -12.32
C LEU A 358 8.52 11.30 -12.83
N ALA A 359 9.26 11.89 -13.77
CA ALA A 359 10.53 11.37 -14.27
C ALA A 359 11.73 11.64 -13.34
N MET A 360 11.60 12.49 -12.32
CA MET A 360 12.68 12.78 -11.37
C MET A 360 13.20 11.48 -10.72
N GLY A 361 14.52 11.32 -10.70
CA GLY A 361 15.16 10.13 -10.13
C GLY A 361 15.42 8.98 -11.12
N GLY A 362 15.05 9.13 -12.40
CA GLY A 362 15.55 8.29 -13.48
C GLY A 362 17.08 8.46 -13.69
N PRO A 363 17.76 7.48 -14.31
CA PRO A 363 19.15 7.68 -14.72
C PRO A 363 19.19 8.80 -15.77
N SER A 364 19.94 9.86 -15.47
CA SER A 364 20.31 10.93 -16.39
C SER A 364 21.28 10.45 -17.45
#